data_AF-A0A522PE66-F1
#
_entry.id   AF-A0A522PE66-F1
#
_cell.length_a   1.000
_cell.length_b   1.000
_cell.length_c   1.000
_cell.angle_alpha   90.00
_cell.angle_beta   90.00
_cell.angle_gamma   90.00
#
_symmetry.space_group_name_H-M   'P 1'
#
loop_
_entity.id
_entity.type
_entity.pdbx_description
1 polymer ?
#
loop_
_entity_poly.entity_id
_entity_poly.type
_entity_poly.pdbx_seq_one_letter_code
_entity_poly.pdbx_strand_id
1 'polypeptide(L)'
;MKSEDRKTDRIADAARRWSLVRPPRTRDERWARGAIVENNIKVEDSFNSWYDSTMEREALAVFEARRILERSARLPVVEEYVDGKRSSVDALFRMGDTCFAVQVKSNARSATVAQAIARLREYEKEHRGVSLLLIVPFMGQTGAEICDRASVNWVDLQGNASIHVARVHVHIRGKREGGISESLLQPETGINPFSPKASRIVHAILTKPKGSWSRAGLEAITGVEKGYLSKIVAALSERGYVERTPSHGSSAIRVVDPVVLLDAWREKYKPGRPMSWGLIAARDGSETSRQLAHILSDAGVSYALTGLASAAHYTDFGSFRRVDAYLAKPLPESAAARLRAGTEERGRNVALYLDPGNTSIGVTKEKRIYIASAVLTYLDLSHIPERSVEAAEAMRRYLEQQWK
;
A
#
# COMPACT_ATOMS: atom_id res chain seq x y z
N MET A 1 13.19 -53.28 36.86
CA MET A 1 13.23 -53.05 35.40
C MET A 1 11.82 -53.25 34.82
N LYS A 2 10.88 -52.39 35.23
CA LYS A 2 9.46 -52.36 34.86
C LYS A 2 8.98 -50.93 35.14
N SER A 3 9.30 -49.97 34.28
CA SER A 3 8.76 -48.61 34.39
C SER A 3 8.79 -47.78 33.09
N GLU A 4 9.35 -48.28 31.98
CA GLU A 4 9.36 -47.52 30.71
C GLU A 4 8.35 -48.03 29.66
N ASP A 5 7.94 -49.29 29.68
CA ASP A 5 7.02 -49.86 28.67
C ASP A 5 5.52 -49.56 28.89
N ARG A 6 5.14 -48.76 29.91
CA ARG A 6 3.72 -48.37 30.13
C ARG A 6 3.37 -46.95 29.69
N LYS A 7 4.34 -46.16 29.23
CA LYS A 7 4.09 -44.79 28.73
C LYS A 7 3.95 -44.71 27.22
N THR A 8 4.56 -45.62 26.48
CA THR A 8 4.47 -45.70 25.01
C THR A 8 3.13 -46.25 24.53
N ASP A 9 2.52 -47.20 25.25
CA ASP A 9 1.19 -47.75 24.89
C ASP A 9 0.03 -46.78 25.15
N ARG A 10 0.15 -45.84 26.10
CA ARG A 10 -0.91 -44.84 26.36
C ARG A 10 -0.95 -43.70 25.33
N ILE A 11 0.15 -43.46 24.62
CA ILE A 11 0.22 -42.46 23.55
C ILE A 11 -0.33 -43.05 22.24
N ALA A 12 -0.11 -44.34 22.00
CA ALA A 12 -0.67 -45.05 20.85
C ALA A 12 -2.20 -45.25 20.93
N ASP A 13 -2.76 -45.43 22.13
CA ASP A 13 -4.22 -45.60 22.32
C ASP A 13 -5.02 -44.29 22.28
N ALA A 14 -4.41 -43.15 22.62
CA ALA A 14 -5.02 -41.83 22.45
C ALA A 14 -5.16 -41.47 20.96
N ALA A 15 -4.17 -41.85 20.13
CA ALA A 15 -4.19 -41.65 18.68
C ALA A 15 -5.23 -42.53 17.96
N ARG A 16 -5.56 -43.73 18.49
CA ARG A 16 -6.59 -44.62 17.91
C ARG A 16 -8.02 -44.27 18.34
N ARG A 17 -8.22 -43.50 19.42
CA ARG A 17 -9.55 -43.00 19.82
C ARG A 17 -9.99 -41.74 19.08
N TRP A 18 -9.07 -41.05 18.40
CA TRP A 18 -9.37 -39.86 17.60
C TRP A 18 -9.60 -40.15 16.10
N SER A 19 -9.44 -41.41 15.67
CA SER A 19 -9.73 -41.86 14.30
C SER A 19 -11.18 -42.35 14.10
N LEU A 20 -12.14 -41.98 14.97
CA LEU A 20 -13.54 -42.44 14.92
C LEU A 20 -14.60 -41.34 15.01
N VAL A 21 -14.31 -40.13 14.53
CA VAL A 21 -15.37 -39.19 14.15
C VAL A 21 -15.55 -39.27 12.63
N ARG A 22 -16.45 -40.13 12.20
CA ARG A 22 -16.90 -40.18 10.81
C ARG A 22 -17.71 -38.91 10.51
N PRO A 23 -17.47 -38.22 9.38
CA PRO A 23 -18.41 -37.21 8.89
C PRO A 23 -19.76 -37.87 8.55
N PRO A 24 -20.88 -37.12 8.61
CA PRO A 24 -22.18 -37.65 8.22
C PRO A 24 -22.14 -38.15 6.77
N ARG A 25 -22.63 -39.37 6.57
CA ARG A 25 -22.81 -40.00 5.26
C ARG A 25 -23.73 -39.13 4.41
N THR A 26 -23.20 -38.48 3.38
CA THR A 26 -23.98 -38.06 2.22
C THR A 26 -23.66 -39.03 1.08
N ARG A 27 -24.73 -39.52 0.43
CA ARG A 27 -24.70 -40.42 -0.74
C ARG A 27 -23.81 -39.82 -1.83
N ASP A 28 -22.70 -40.49 -2.14
CA ASP A 28 -22.28 -40.85 -3.51
C ASP A 28 -20.87 -41.47 -3.49
N GLU A 29 -20.81 -42.72 -3.02
CA GLU A 29 -19.64 -43.61 -3.18
C GLU A 29 -19.63 -44.18 -4.60
N ARG A 30 -19.02 -43.49 -5.58
CA ARG A 30 -18.72 -44.07 -6.90
C ARG A 30 -17.45 -43.56 -7.60
N TRP A 31 -16.42 -43.09 -6.88
CA TRP A 31 -15.17 -42.66 -7.57
C TRP A 31 -13.85 -43.05 -6.89
N ALA A 32 -13.84 -43.85 -5.82
CA ALA A 32 -12.60 -44.23 -5.14
C ALA A 32 -12.24 -45.71 -5.31
N ARG A 33 -11.97 -46.13 -6.54
CA ARG A 33 -11.14 -47.31 -6.84
C ARG A 33 -10.32 -47.05 -8.11
N GLY A 34 -9.08 -46.61 -7.93
CA GLY A 34 -8.08 -46.56 -9.00
C GLY A 34 -7.03 -45.48 -8.79
N ALA A 35 -5.77 -45.85 -9.01
CA ALA A 35 -4.59 -45.01 -9.16
C ALA A 35 -3.87 -44.50 -7.89
N ILE A 36 -3.02 -45.38 -7.35
CA ILE A 36 -1.61 -45.03 -7.15
C ILE A 36 -1.01 -44.86 -8.56
N VAL A 37 -0.44 -43.69 -8.91
CA VAL A 37 0.74 -43.45 -9.79
C VAL A 37 0.98 -41.93 -9.89
N GLU A 38 2.26 -41.58 -9.95
CA GLU A 38 2.91 -40.28 -10.12
C GLU A 38 2.33 -39.31 -11.17
N ASN A 39 2.74 -38.05 -11.01
CA ASN A 39 2.81 -36.92 -11.96
C ASN A 39 1.70 -35.85 -11.92
N ASN A 40 2.13 -34.67 -11.46
CA ASN A 40 1.93 -33.36 -12.10
C ASN A 40 0.53 -33.10 -12.71
N ILE A 41 -0.43 -32.67 -11.89
CA ILE A 41 -1.66 -32.02 -12.37
C ILE A 41 -1.92 -30.76 -11.55
N LYS A 42 -2.13 -29.66 -12.28
CA LYS A 42 -2.57 -28.34 -11.83
C LYS A 42 -3.80 -28.46 -10.93
N VAL A 43 -3.66 -28.02 -9.68
CA VAL A 43 -4.79 -27.79 -8.77
C VAL A 43 -5.21 -26.33 -8.95
N GLU A 44 -5.94 -26.03 -10.03
CA GLU A 44 -6.51 -24.68 -10.22
C GLU A 44 -8.03 -24.68 -10.46
N ASP A 45 -8.68 -25.83 -10.67
CA ASP A 45 -10.12 -25.84 -10.95
C ASP A 45 -10.83 -26.98 -10.20
N SER A 46 -11.31 -26.72 -8.98
CA SER A 46 -12.49 -27.39 -8.36
C SER A 46 -12.67 -27.13 -6.85
N PHE A 47 -12.49 -25.88 -6.39
CA PHE A 47 -12.83 -25.50 -5.00
C PHE A 47 -13.53 -24.14 -4.88
N ASN A 48 -14.25 -23.71 -5.93
CA ASN A 48 -15.05 -22.47 -5.92
C ASN A 48 -16.53 -22.79 -5.99
N SER A 49 -17.15 -23.02 -4.83
CA SER A 49 -18.58 -22.79 -4.60
C SER A 49 -18.87 -23.04 -3.12
N TRP A 50 -19.32 -21.99 -2.42
CA TRP A 50 -19.69 -21.91 -1.00
C TRP A 50 -18.58 -21.60 0.01
N TYR A 51 -18.10 -20.35 0.06
CA TYR A 51 -17.71 -19.65 1.31
C TYR A 51 -17.78 -18.12 1.07
N ASP A 52 -18.15 -17.35 2.10
CA ASP A 52 -18.34 -15.89 2.05
C ASP A 52 -16.99 -15.16 1.82
N SER A 53 -16.96 -14.16 0.93
CA SER A 53 -15.79 -13.30 0.62
C SER A 53 -15.10 -12.67 1.83
N THR A 54 -15.76 -12.61 2.99
CA THR A 54 -15.20 -12.14 4.26
C THR A 54 -14.30 -13.21 4.91
N MET A 55 -14.70 -14.48 4.86
CA MET A 55 -13.93 -15.60 5.44
C MET A 55 -12.62 -15.86 4.68
N GLU A 56 -12.62 -15.74 3.35
CA GLU A 56 -11.41 -15.88 2.54
C GLU A 56 -10.34 -14.83 2.90
N ARG A 57 -10.79 -13.60 3.22
CA ARG A 57 -9.90 -12.49 3.60
C ARG A 57 -9.33 -12.65 4.99
N GLU A 58 -10.14 -13.13 5.94
CA GLU A 58 -9.68 -13.42 7.30
C GLU A 58 -8.66 -14.56 7.29
N ALA A 59 -8.92 -15.63 6.52
CA ALA A 59 -7.97 -16.73 6.33
C ALA A 59 -6.66 -16.27 5.69
N LEU A 60 -6.72 -15.40 4.67
CA LEU A 60 -5.53 -14.85 4.03
C LEU A 60 -4.74 -13.90 4.96
N ALA A 61 -5.43 -13.05 5.72
CA ALA A 61 -4.80 -12.16 6.69
C ALA A 61 -4.11 -12.96 7.81
N VAL A 62 -4.74 -14.04 8.27
CA VAL A 62 -4.16 -15.01 9.20
C VAL A 62 -2.90 -15.65 8.61
N PHE A 63 -2.97 -16.14 7.37
CA PHE A 63 -1.83 -16.73 6.67
C PHE A 63 -0.65 -15.75 6.52
N GLU A 64 -0.90 -14.49 6.15
CA GLU A 64 0.17 -13.50 5.97
C GLU A 64 0.77 -13.04 7.29
N ALA A 65 -0.06 -12.81 8.31
CA ALA A 65 0.44 -12.48 9.65
C ALA A 65 1.32 -13.61 10.21
N ARG A 66 0.94 -14.88 9.98
CA ARG A 66 1.75 -16.04 10.31
C ARG A 66 3.13 -15.95 9.64
N ARG A 67 3.20 -15.67 8.33
CA ARG A 67 4.48 -15.53 7.62
C ARG A 67 5.34 -14.38 8.17
N ILE A 68 4.72 -13.25 8.51
CA ILE A 68 5.42 -12.10 9.09
C ILE A 68 6.01 -12.47 10.45
N LEU A 69 5.23 -13.16 11.29
CA LEU A 69 5.69 -13.66 12.59
C LEU A 69 6.84 -14.66 12.44
N GLU A 70 6.71 -15.63 11.52
CA GLU A 70 7.73 -16.64 11.26
C GLU A 70 9.07 -16.02 10.84
N ARG A 71 9.03 -15.03 9.93
CA ARG A 71 10.24 -14.31 9.48
C ARG A 71 10.85 -13.47 10.60
N SER A 72 10.01 -12.76 11.35
CA SER A 72 10.44 -11.82 12.38
C SER A 72 11.05 -12.53 13.58
N ALA A 73 10.45 -13.65 13.99
CA ALA A 73 10.91 -14.46 15.11
C ALA A 73 11.92 -15.54 14.70
N ARG A 74 12.06 -15.84 13.40
CA ARG A 74 12.84 -16.97 12.85
C ARG A 74 12.45 -18.31 13.49
N LEU A 75 11.16 -18.46 13.81
CA LEU A 75 10.57 -19.66 14.41
C LEU A 75 9.34 -20.07 13.59
N PRO A 76 9.03 -21.38 13.48
CA PRO A 76 7.80 -21.81 12.86
C PRO A 76 6.61 -21.36 13.72
N VAL A 77 5.54 -20.91 13.06
CA VAL A 77 4.26 -20.61 13.70
C VAL A 77 3.28 -21.66 13.24
N VAL A 78 2.54 -22.28 14.15
CA VAL A 78 1.50 -23.26 13.84
C VAL A 78 0.14 -22.63 14.15
N GLU A 79 -0.76 -22.65 13.18
CA GLU A 79 -2.15 -22.26 13.40
C GLU A 79 -2.92 -23.43 14.03
N GLU A 80 -3.60 -23.18 15.14
CA GLU A 80 -4.43 -24.15 15.83
C GLU A 80 -5.91 -23.93 15.50
N TYR A 81 -6.65 -25.03 15.36
CA TYR A 81 -8.08 -24.98 15.05
C TYR A 81 -8.88 -24.34 16.20
N VAL A 82 -9.72 -23.37 15.87
CA VAL A 82 -10.65 -22.72 16.80
C VAL A 82 -12.08 -23.09 16.38
N ASP A 83 -12.91 -23.54 17.34
CA ASP A 83 -14.32 -23.84 17.05
C ASP A 83 -15.09 -22.54 16.76
N GLY A 84 -15.30 -22.29 15.47
CA GLY A 84 -15.70 -20.98 14.91
C GLY A 84 -17.10 -20.47 15.26
N LYS A 85 -17.90 -21.20 16.04
CA LYS A 85 -19.26 -20.75 16.44
C LYS A 85 -19.37 -20.20 17.87
N ARG A 86 -18.32 -20.29 18.70
CA ARG A 86 -18.37 -19.83 20.11
C ARG A 86 -17.10 -19.15 20.62
N SER A 87 -16.06 -19.01 19.80
CA SER A 87 -14.80 -18.44 20.27
C SER A 87 -14.79 -16.90 20.17
N SER A 88 -14.23 -16.24 21.18
CA SER A 88 -13.95 -14.79 21.17
C SER A 88 -12.68 -14.43 20.38
N VAL A 89 -12.02 -15.41 19.74
CA VAL A 89 -10.83 -15.24 18.89
C VAL A 89 -11.07 -15.80 17.49
N ASP A 90 -10.42 -15.19 16.51
CA ASP A 90 -10.54 -15.53 15.09
C ASP A 90 -9.53 -16.62 14.69
N ALA A 91 -8.38 -16.71 15.37
CA ALA A 91 -7.40 -17.79 15.23
C ALA A 91 -6.56 -17.97 16.51
N LEU A 92 -5.82 -19.07 16.58
CA LEU A 92 -4.79 -19.32 17.58
C LEU A 92 -3.46 -19.61 16.89
N PHE A 93 -2.39 -18.92 17.28
CA PHE A 93 -1.04 -19.20 16.78
C PHE A 93 -0.15 -19.74 17.89
N ARG A 94 0.60 -20.80 17.61
CA ARG A 94 1.66 -21.29 18.48
C ARG A 94 3.02 -21.02 17.86
N MET A 95 3.87 -20.28 18.57
CA MET A 95 5.23 -19.95 18.16
C MET A 95 6.20 -20.33 19.30
N GLY A 96 6.91 -21.45 19.14
CA GLY A 96 7.63 -22.07 20.25
C GLY A 96 6.68 -22.38 21.42
N ASP A 97 7.05 -21.92 22.62
CA ASP A 97 6.23 -22.09 23.84
C ASP A 97 5.14 -21.01 24.01
N THR A 98 5.07 -20.02 23.11
CA THR A 98 4.10 -18.93 23.21
C THR A 98 2.85 -19.23 22.37
N CYS A 99 1.68 -19.14 23.00
CA CYS A 99 0.39 -19.17 22.32
C CYS A 99 -0.14 -17.75 22.16
N PHE A 100 -0.62 -17.41 20.96
CA PHE A 100 -1.27 -16.14 20.66
C PHE A 100 -2.76 -16.35 20.39
N ALA A 101 -3.59 -15.61 21.12
CA ALA A 101 -4.99 -15.36 20.81
C ALA A 101 -5.07 -14.27 19.74
N VAL A 102 -5.69 -14.57 18.60
CA VAL A 102 -5.66 -13.70 17.43
C VAL A 102 -7.04 -13.11 17.16
N GLN A 103 -7.09 -11.79 16.96
CA GLN A 103 -8.23 -11.12 16.35
C GLN A 103 -7.79 -10.48 15.03
N VAL A 104 -8.56 -10.66 13.98
CA VAL A 104 -8.40 -10.01 12.67
C VAL A 104 -9.45 -8.92 12.55
N LYS A 105 -9.03 -7.73 12.14
CA LYS A 105 -9.96 -6.62 11.88
C LYS A 105 -9.66 -5.96 10.55
N SER A 106 -10.70 -5.48 9.89
CA SER A 106 -10.59 -4.83 8.58
C SER A 106 -9.96 -3.43 8.62
N ASN A 107 -9.74 -2.85 9.80
CA ASN A 107 -9.07 -1.56 9.99
C ASN A 107 -8.58 -1.38 11.44
N ALA A 108 -7.75 -0.37 11.66
CA ALA A 108 -7.16 -0.04 12.97
C ALA A 108 -7.73 1.23 13.61
N ARG A 109 -9.01 1.56 13.39
CA ARG A 109 -9.65 2.72 14.06
C ARG A 109 -9.86 2.44 15.55
N SER A 110 -9.82 3.49 16.38
CA SER A 110 -9.87 3.36 17.85
C SER A 110 -11.02 2.49 18.38
N ALA A 111 -12.23 2.64 17.82
CA ALA A 111 -13.39 1.83 18.23
C ALA A 111 -13.23 0.34 17.85
N THR A 112 -12.71 0.06 16.66
CA THR A 112 -12.47 -1.31 16.17
C THR A 112 -11.35 -1.98 16.96
N VAL A 113 -10.27 -1.25 17.25
CA VAL A 113 -9.17 -1.71 18.10
C VAL A 113 -9.66 -1.99 19.52
N ALA A 114 -10.41 -1.05 20.13
CA ALA A 114 -10.96 -1.25 21.47
C ALA A 114 -11.89 -2.47 21.55
N GLN A 115 -12.74 -2.68 20.54
CA GLN A 115 -13.60 -3.86 20.47
C GLN A 115 -12.81 -5.16 20.35
N ALA A 116 -11.77 -5.19 19.50
CA ALA A 116 -10.91 -6.35 19.35
C ALA A 116 -10.15 -6.67 20.65
N ILE A 117 -9.63 -5.64 21.33
CA ILE A 117 -8.97 -5.79 22.63
C ILE A 117 -9.94 -6.36 23.67
N ALA A 118 -11.20 -5.88 23.72
CA ALA A 118 -12.19 -6.40 24.65
C ALA A 118 -12.42 -7.91 24.45
N ARG A 119 -12.57 -8.36 23.20
CA ARG A 119 -12.72 -9.78 22.85
C ARG A 119 -11.49 -10.62 23.21
N LEU A 120 -10.29 -10.12 22.89
CA LEU A 120 -9.03 -10.78 23.24
C LEU A 120 -8.89 -10.94 24.77
N ARG A 121 -9.29 -9.92 25.54
CA ARG A 121 -9.27 -9.95 27.00
C ARG A 121 -10.30 -10.91 27.61
N GLU A 122 -11.44 -11.11 26.96
CA GLU A 122 -12.40 -12.15 27.36
C GLU A 122 -11.77 -13.54 27.20
N TYR A 123 -11.10 -13.79 26.07
CA TYR A 123 -10.41 -15.06 25.83
C TYR A 123 -9.28 -15.33 26.84
N GLU A 124 -8.47 -14.31 27.13
CA GLU A 124 -7.35 -14.39 28.09
C GLU A 124 -7.80 -14.76 29.52
N LYS A 125 -8.97 -14.27 29.94
CA LYS A 125 -9.53 -14.58 31.27
C LYS A 125 -9.83 -16.06 31.41
N GLU A 126 -10.30 -16.69 30.33
CA GLU A 126 -10.63 -18.11 30.27
C GLU A 126 -9.39 -18.99 30.03
N HIS A 127 -8.36 -18.44 29.39
CA HIS A 127 -7.15 -19.16 28.97
C HIS A 127 -5.88 -18.44 29.44
N ARG A 128 -5.38 -18.80 30.63
CA ARG A 128 -4.17 -18.19 31.18
C ARG A 128 -2.92 -18.54 30.37
N GLY A 129 -2.01 -17.57 30.25
CA GLY A 129 -0.70 -17.76 29.60
C GLY A 129 -0.70 -17.55 28.08
N VAL A 130 -1.81 -17.04 27.51
CA VAL A 130 -1.87 -16.64 26.09
C VAL A 130 -1.44 -15.18 25.92
N SER A 131 -0.69 -14.90 24.86
CA SER A 131 -0.39 -13.54 24.39
C SER A 131 -1.50 -13.06 23.45
N LEU A 132 -1.79 -11.76 23.47
CA LEU A 132 -2.88 -11.19 22.66
C LEU A 132 -2.30 -10.61 21.38
N LEU A 133 -2.89 -10.90 20.22
CA LEU A 133 -2.43 -10.43 18.93
C LEU A 133 -3.59 -9.87 18.09
N LEU A 134 -3.42 -8.64 17.62
CA LEU A 134 -4.31 -8.00 16.66
C LEU A 134 -3.67 -7.94 15.27
N ILE A 135 -4.39 -8.43 14.26
CA ILE A 135 -4.00 -8.34 12.84
C ILE A 135 -4.89 -7.31 12.15
N VAL A 136 -4.26 -6.38 11.43
CA VAL A 136 -4.96 -5.34 10.65
C VAL A 136 -4.28 -5.12 9.29
N PRO A 137 -4.97 -4.56 8.27
CA PRO A 137 -4.32 -4.23 7.01
C PRO A 137 -3.19 -3.20 7.15
N PHE A 138 -3.39 -2.18 7.98
CA PHE A 138 -2.42 -1.13 8.26
C PHE A 138 -2.64 -0.59 9.68
N MET A 139 -1.57 -0.47 10.47
CA MET A 139 -1.64 0.06 11.83
C MET A 139 -1.25 1.55 11.87
N GLY A 140 -2.23 2.42 12.13
CA GLY A 140 -2.00 3.85 12.36
C GLY A 140 -1.53 4.14 13.79
N GLN A 141 -0.96 5.34 14.00
CA GLN A 141 -0.41 5.77 15.30
C GLN A 141 -1.41 5.63 16.47
N THR A 142 -2.63 6.13 16.30
CA THR A 142 -3.67 6.06 17.33
C THR A 142 -4.03 4.62 17.70
N GLY A 143 -4.08 3.71 16.71
CA GLY A 143 -4.34 2.28 16.94
C GLY A 143 -3.18 1.62 17.69
N ALA A 144 -1.95 1.88 17.26
CA ALA A 144 -0.74 1.39 17.93
C ALA A 144 -0.69 1.85 19.40
N GLU A 145 -0.93 3.14 19.68
CA GLU A 145 -0.93 3.68 21.04
C GLU A 145 -2.02 3.07 21.95
N ILE A 146 -3.15 2.64 21.38
CA ILE A 146 -4.19 1.92 22.11
C ILE A 146 -3.73 0.48 22.41
N CYS A 147 -3.16 -0.22 21.43
CA CYS A 147 -2.60 -1.55 21.61
C CYS A 147 -1.45 -1.56 22.64
N ASP A 148 -0.53 -0.60 22.55
CA ASP A 148 0.64 -0.48 23.43
C ASP A 148 0.19 -0.25 24.89
N ARG A 149 -0.74 0.70 25.11
CA ARG A 149 -1.33 0.95 26.44
C ARG A 149 -2.08 -0.27 26.98
N ALA A 150 -2.71 -1.02 26.09
CA ALA A 150 -3.41 -2.25 26.45
C ALA A 150 -2.49 -3.47 26.48
N SER A 151 -1.17 -3.35 26.27
CA SER A 151 -0.23 -4.48 26.18
C SER A 151 -0.72 -5.60 25.24
N VAL A 152 -1.26 -5.21 24.07
CA VAL A 152 -1.70 -6.12 23.02
C VAL A 152 -0.73 -6.05 21.86
N ASN A 153 -0.22 -7.20 21.44
CA ASN A 153 0.66 -7.28 20.27
C ASN A 153 -0.13 -6.95 19.01
N TRP A 154 0.54 -6.44 18.00
CA TRP A 154 -0.09 -6.22 16.71
C TRP A 154 0.86 -6.47 15.55
N VAL A 155 0.27 -6.91 14.45
CA VAL A 155 0.94 -7.06 13.15
C VAL A 155 0.03 -6.44 12.11
N ASP A 156 0.60 -5.64 11.21
CA ASP A 156 -0.10 -5.22 10.02
C ASP A 156 0.38 -5.95 8.76
N LEU A 157 -0.48 -6.02 7.75
CA LEU A 157 -0.18 -6.70 6.50
C LEU A 157 0.83 -5.95 5.62
N GLN A 158 1.24 -4.75 6.03
CA GLN A 158 2.34 -4.00 5.43
C GLN A 158 3.71 -4.40 6.02
N GLY A 159 3.72 -5.33 6.99
CA GLY A 159 4.93 -5.84 7.63
C GLY A 159 5.39 -5.05 8.85
N ASN A 160 4.61 -4.07 9.32
CA ASN A 160 4.87 -3.43 10.61
C ASN A 160 4.34 -4.31 11.73
N ALA A 161 5.04 -4.34 12.85
CA ALA A 161 4.61 -5.13 14.00
C ALA A 161 5.16 -4.57 15.31
N SER A 162 4.40 -4.76 16.39
CA SER A 162 4.88 -4.65 17.76
C SER A 162 4.54 -5.94 18.50
N ILE A 163 5.58 -6.70 18.87
CA ILE A 163 5.44 -8.01 19.51
C ILE A 163 6.30 -8.03 20.77
N HIS A 164 5.64 -8.23 21.90
CA HIS A 164 6.16 -8.39 23.24
C HIS A 164 5.89 -9.83 23.69
N VAL A 165 6.91 -10.68 23.64
CA VAL A 165 6.82 -12.05 24.15
C VAL A 165 8.03 -12.39 25.04
N ALA A 166 7.75 -12.91 26.23
CA ALA A 166 8.77 -13.20 27.26
C ALA A 166 9.69 -11.99 27.55
N ARG A 167 11.01 -12.13 27.32
CA ARG A 167 12.01 -11.06 27.49
C ARG A 167 12.39 -10.35 26.18
N VAL A 168 11.67 -10.61 25.09
CA VAL A 168 12.00 -10.10 23.75
C VAL A 168 10.92 -9.10 23.31
N HIS A 169 11.38 -7.92 22.91
CA HIS A 169 10.56 -6.90 22.27
C HIS A 169 10.99 -6.76 20.81
N VAL A 170 10.10 -7.11 19.89
CA VAL A 170 10.28 -6.97 18.45
C VAL A 170 9.40 -5.83 17.97
N HIS A 171 10.03 -4.70 17.66
CA HIS A 171 9.37 -3.57 17.03
C HIS A 171 9.88 -3.42 15.60
N ILE A 172 9.01 -3.67 14.62
CA ILE A 172 9.34 -3.61 13.20
C ILE A 172 8.60 -2.40 12.62
N ARG A 173 9.37 -1.42 12.17
CA ARG A 173 8.89 -0.30 11.36
C ARG A 173 9.68 -0.24 10.07
N GLY A 174 8.99 -0.19 8.93
CA GLY A 174 9.59 0.27 7.67
C GLY A 174 10.57 -0.67 6.96
N LYS A 175 10.46 -2.00 7.07
CA LYS A 175 11.23 -2.92 6.22
C LYS A 175 10.35 -3.70 5.25
N ARG A 176 10.42 -3.32 3.96
CA ARG A 176 10.01 -4.16 2.84
C ARG A 176 11.14 -5.12 2.49
N GLU A 177 10.87 -6.42 2.59
CA GLU A 177 11.48 -7.41 1.71
C GLU A 177 10.39 -8.37 1.20
N GLY A 178 10.04 -8.22 -0.09
CA GLY A 178 9.29 -9.21 -0.87
C GLY A 178 7.81 -9.37 -0.54
N GLY A 179 7.01 -8.30 -0.67
CA GLY A 179 5.55 -8.34 -0.56
C GLY A 179 4.86 -8.92 -1.81
N ILE A 180 3.85 -9.75 -1.56
CA ILE A 180 3.07 -10.56 -2.52
C ILE A 180 2.18 -9.68 -3.41
N SER A 181 1.83 -10.22 -4.60
CA SER A 181 1.03 -9.61 -5.65
C SER A 181 -0.14 -8.74 -5.16
N GLU A 182 -0.12 -7.51 -5.68
CA GLU A 182 -1.04 -6.39 -5.55
C GLU A 182 -2.53 -6.70 -5.85
N SER A 183 -2.83 -7.90 -6.36
CA SER A 183 -4.18 -8.38 -6.71
C SER A 183 -4.96 -8.99 -5.53
N LEU A 184 -4.27 -9.58 -4.54
CA LEU A 184 -4.93 -10.35 -3.46
C LEU A 184 -5.32 -9.48 -2.24
N LEU A 185 -4.77 -8.26 -2.17
CA LEU A 185 -4.94 -7.30 -1.06
C LEU A 185 -6.04 -6.26 -1.30
N GLN A 186 -6.75 -6.35 -2.42
CA GLN A 186 -7.87 -5.46 -2.71
C GLN A 186 -9.15 -6.20 -2.33
N PRO A 187 -10.13 -5.54 -1.67
CA PRO A 187 -11.49 -5.99 -1.87
C PRO A 187 -11.70 -6.02 -3.38
N GLU A 188 -12.07 -7.17 -3.96
CA GLU A 188 -12.40 -7.26 -5.40
C GLU A 188 -13.51 -6.27 -5.81
N THR A 189 -14.13 -5.59 -4.83
CA THR A 189 -15.16 -4.57 -4.97
C THR A 189 -14.72 -3.14 -4.59
N GLY A 190 -13.46 -2.90 -4.24
CA GLY A 190 -12.97 -1.61 -3.73
C GLY A 190 -12.31 -0.72 -4.79
N ILE A 191 -12.81 0.50 -4.97
CA ILE A 191 -12.21 1.47 -5.92
C ILE A 191 -10.74 1.74 -5.57
N ASN A 192 -9.85 1.68 -6.57
CA ASN A 192 -8.43 2.04 -6.41
C ASN A 192 -8.25 3.57 -6.32
N PRO A 193 -7.86 4.12 -5.14
CA PRO A 193 -7.67 5.56 -4.96
C PRO A 193 -6.41 6.11 -5.65
N PHE A 194 -5.56 5.23 -6.18
CA PHE A 194 -4.33 5.59 -6.90
C PHE A 194 -4.46 5.41 -8.42
N SER A 195 -5.67 5.11 -8.93
CA SER A 195 -5.94 5.13 -10.38
C SER A 195 -5.72 6.52 -10.97
N PRO A 196 -5.42 6.68 -12.28
CA PRO A 196 -5.06 7.99 -12.85
C PRO A 196 -6.05 9.14 -12.56
N LYS A 197 -7.36 8.85 -12.54
CA LYS A 197 -8.40 9.84 -12.18
C LYS A 197 -8.45 10.10 -10.68
N ALA A 198 -8.37 9.06 -9.86
CA ALA A 198 -8.43 9.17 -8.40
C ALA A 198 -7.16 9.79 -7.79
N SER A 199 -6.00 9.56 -8.40
CA SER A 199 -4.71 10.07 -7.95
C SER A 199 -4.66 11.59 -7.92
N ARG A 200 -5.50 12.28 -8.70
CA ARG A 200 -5.67 13.74 -8.65
C ARG A 200 -6.09 14.22 -7.25
N ILE A 201 -6.93 13.44 -6.57
CA ILE A 201 -7.36 13.72 -5.20
C ILE A 201 -6.20 13.51 -4.22
N VAL A 202 -5.49 12.38 -4.35
CA VAL A 202 -4.30 12.07 -3.54
C VAL A 202 -3.22 13.13 -3.72
N HIS A 203 -3.01 13.58 -4.96
CA HIS A 203 -2.09 14.63 -5.31
C HIS A 203 -2.47 15.94 -4.63
N ALA A 204 -3.72 16.39 -4.78
CA ALA A 204 -4.21 17.61 -4.17
C ALA A 204 -4.00 17.63 -2.66
N ILE A 205 -4.38 16.56 -1.95
CA ILE A 205 -4.22 16.49 -0.49
C ILE A 205 -2.75 16.45 -0.07
N LEU A 206 -1.86 15.80 -0.82
CA LEU A 206 -0.42 15.79 -0.56
C LEU A 206 0.28 17.11 -0.89
N THR A 207 -0.29 17.97 -1.75
CA THR A 207 0.26 19.32 -1.96
C THR A 207 0.05 20.25 -0.78
N LYS A 208 -0.96 20.00 0.06
CA LYS A 208 -1.22 20.75 1.31
C LYS A 208 -1.67 19.79 2.43
N PRO A 209 -0.78 18.95 2.97
CA PRO A 209 -1.19 17.87 3.87
C PRO A 209 -1.57 18.35 5.27
N LYS A 210 -1.05 19.50 5.72
CA LYS A 210 -1.48 20.16 6.96
C LYS A 210 -2.86 20.83 6.85
N GLY A 211 -3.39 20.95 5.63
CA GLY A 211 -4.68 21.59 5.38
C GLY A 211 -5.86 20.69 5.73
N SER A 212 -6.96 21.32 6.13
CA SER A 212 -8.27 20.68 6.15
C SER A 212 -8.95 20.91 4.81
N TRP A 213 -9.20 19.85 4.06
CA TRP A 213 -9.84 19.94 2.75
C TRP A 213 -11.36 19.78 2.87
N SER A 214 -12.11 20.72 2.29
CA SER A 214 -13.54 20.52 2.04
C SER A 214 -13.74 19.69 0.77
N ARG A 215 -14.85 18.97 0.68
CA ARG A 215 -15.20 18.24 -0.56
C ARG A 215 -15.33 19.19 -1.75
N ALA A 216 -16.01 20.33 -1.56
CA ALA A 216 -16.15 21.35 -2.61
C ALA A 216 -14.79 21.89 -3.08
N GLY A 217 -13.83 22.08 -2.16
CA GLY A 217 -12.48 22.50 -2.52
C GLY A 217 -11.72 21.44 -3.33
N LEU A 218 -11.88 20.17 -2.98
CA LEU A 218 -11.30 19.06 -3.77
C LEU A 218 -11.97 18.95 -5.14
N GLU A 219 -13.29 19.03 -5.24
CA GLU A 219 -13.99 19.03 -6.53
C GLU A 219 -13.49 20.16 -7.44
N ALA A 220 -13.35 21.37 -6.88
CA ALA A 220 -12.89 22.54 -7.64
C ALA A 220 -11.46 22.39 -8.15
N ILE A 221 -10.53 21.90 -7.33
CA ILE A 221 -9.12 21.78 -7.72
C ILE A 221 -8.84 20.56 -8.59
N THR A 222 -9.54 19.44 -8.35
CA THR A 222 -9.30 18.19 -9.09
C THR A 222 -10.23 18.01 -10.28
N GLY A 223 -11.30 18.81 -10.42
CA GLY A 223 -12.31 18.63 -11.46
C GLY A 223 -13.00 17.26 -11.42
N VAL A 224 -12.99 16.60 -10.26
CA VAL A 224 -13.59 15.28 -10.06
C VAL A 224 -15.01 15.45 -9.57
N GLU A 225 -15.94 14.68 -10.14
CA GLU A 225 -17.35 14.71 -9.74
C GLU A 225 -17.57 14.24 -8.29
N LYS A 226 -18.55 14.86 -7.62
CA LYS A 226 -18.91 14.65 -6.21
C LYS A 226 -19.10 13.18 -5.82
N GLY A 227 -19.78 12.41 -6.67
CA GLY A 227 -20.06 11.00 -6.44
C GLY A 227 -18.78 10.17 -6.42
N TYR A 228 -17.89 10.39 -7.40
CA TYR A 228 -16.60 9.69 -7.47
C TYR A 228 -15.68 10.13 -6.33
N LEU A 229 -15.57 11.44 -6.06
CA LEU A 229 -14.80 11.96 -4.93
C LEU A 229 -15.21 11.30 -3.61
N SER A 230 -16.52 11.20 -3.35
CA SER A 230 -17.03 10.59 -2.10
C SER A 230 -16.60 9.13 -1.95
N LYS A 231 -16.60 8.37 -3.05
CA LYS A 231 -16.12 6.98 -3.08
C LYS A 231 -14.61 6.89 -2.86
N ILE A 232 -13.81 7.76 -3.50
CA ILE A 232 -12.35 7.78 -3.31
C ILE A 232 -11.98 8.16 -1.88
N VAL A 233 -12.60 9.20 -1.33
CA VAL A 233 -12.36 9.62 0.06
C VAL A 233 -12.82 8.53 1.04
N ALA A 234 -13.84 7.74 0.71
CA ALA A 234 -14.24 6.59 1.53
C ALA A 234 -13.16 5.51 1.51
N ALA A 235 -12.70 5.12 0.33
CA ALA A 235 -11.62 4.14 0.17
C ALA A 235 -10.31 4.60 0.85
N LEU A 236 -9.93 5.88 0.74
CA LEU A 236 -8.76 6.42 1.44
C LEU A 236 -8.93 6.39 2.96
N SER A 237 -10.15 6.66 3.46
CA SER A 237 -10.43 6.67 4.90
C SER A 237 -10.53 5.27 5.49
N GLU A 238 -11.11 4.33 4.75
CA GLU A 238 -11.16 2.90 5.11
C GLU A 238 -9.75 2.32 5.22
N ARG A 239 -8.83 2.73 4.34
CA ARG A 239 -7.42 2.34 4.35
C ARG A 239 -6.56 3.13 5.34
N GLY A 240 -7.14 4.05 6.11
CA GLY A 240 -6.43 4.81 7.15
C GLY A 240 -5.53 5.94 6.63
N TYR A 241 -5.62 6.32 5.35
CA TYR A 241 -4.80 7.40 4.79
C TYR A 241 -5.34 8.80 5.12
N VAL A 242 -6.66 8.91 5.28
CA VAL A 242 -7.32 10.18 5.59
C VAL A 242 -8.36 10.03 6.70
N GLU A 243 -8.50 11.06 7.51
CA GLU A 243 -9.53 11.20 8.52
C GLU A 243 -10.60 12.19 8.07
N ARG A 244 -11.84 11.92 8.50
CA ARG A 244 -12.98 12.80 8.30
C ARG A 244 -13.33 13.44 9.64
N THR A 245 -13.06 14.73 9.78
CA THR A 245 -13.40 15.48 10.99
C THR A 245 -14.73 16.22 10.78
N PRO A 246 -15.65 16.23 11.76
CA PRO A 246 -16.80 17.12 11.71
C PRO A 246 -16.34 18.58 11.59
N SER A 247 -16.87 19.31 10.62
CA SER A 247 -16.71 20.76 10.48
C SER A 247 -18.07 21.35 10.13
N HIS A 248 -18.32 22.61 10.48
CA HIS A 248 -19.63 23.28 10.31
C HIS A 248 -20.27 22.96 8.94
N GLY A 249 -21.32 22.14 8.93
CA GLY A 249 -22.08 21.75 7.73
C GLY A 249 -21.43 20.72 6.78
N SER A 250 -20.16 20.34 6.93
CA SER A 250 -19.53 19.29 6.11
C SER A 250 -18.32 18.63 6.80
N SER A 251 -18.05 17.34 6.57
CA SER A 251 -16.82 16.72 7.08
C SER A 251 -15.58 17.22 6.33
N ALA A 252 -14.63 17.77 7.07
CA ALA A 252 -13.29 18.11 6.59
C ALA A 252 -12.46 16.83 6.42
N ILE A 253 -11.60 16.82 5.40
CA ILE A 253 -10.72 15.71 5.08
C ILE A 253 -9.29 16.12 5.44
N ARG A 254 -8.62 15.32 6.27
CA ARG A 254 -7.23 15.53 6.67
C ARG A 254 -6.39 14.30 6.36
N VAL A 255 -5.18 14.51 5.88
CA VAL A 255 -4.20 13.42 5.69
C VAL A 255 -3.70 12.97 7.06
N VAL A 256 -3.73 11.66 7.33
CA VAL A 256 -3.25 11.10 8.61
C VAL A 256 -1.72 11.19 8.67
N ASP A 257 -1.07 10.62 7.66
CA ASP A 257 0.38 10.67 7.50
C ASP A 257 0.69 10.86 6.01
N PRO A 258 1.25 12.02 5.61
CA PRO A 258 1.52 12.31 4.20
C PRO A 258 2.68 11.46 3.65
N VAL A 259 3.61 11.02 4.49
CA VAL A 259 4.73 10.16 4.10
C VAL A 259 4.21 8.78 3.74
N VAL A 260 3.38 8.20 4.61
CA VAL A 260 2.76 6.88 4.37
C VAL A 260 1.89 6.91 3.11
N LEU A 261 1.07 7.95 2.93
CA LEU A 261 0.23 8.10 1.75
C LEU A 261 1.06 8.28 0.46
N LEU A 262 2.16 9.04 0.52
CA LEU A 262 3.08 9.21 -0.61
C LEU A 262 3.72 7.88 -1.00
N ASP A 263 4.20 7.11 -0.03
CA ASP A 263 4.85 5.82 -0.28
C ASP A 263 3.87 4.79 -0.83
N ALA A 264 2.62 4.77 -0.36
CA ALA A 264 1.55 3.96 -0.92
C ALA A 264 1.19 4.35 -2.35
N TRP A 265 1.20 5.65 -2.67
CA TRP A 265 0.99 6.08 -4.04
C TRP A 265 2.17 5.70 -4.94
N ARG A 266 3.41 5.89 -4.46
CA ARG A 266 4.63 5.54 -5.18
C ARG A 266 4.68 4.07 -5.61
N GLU A 267 4.24 3.14 -4.76
CA GLU A 267 4.15 1.70 -5.11
C GLU A 267 3.31 1.46 -6.36
N LYS A 268 2.20 2.19 -6.47
CA LYS A 268 1.19 2.04 -7.54
C LYS A 268 1.42 2.98 -8.71
N TYR A 269 2.39 3.87 -8.58
CA TYR A 269 2.62 4.93 -9.53
C TYR A 269 3.19 4.34 -10.82
N LYS A 270 2.43 4.51 -11.90
CA LYS A 270 2.87 4.18 -13.25
C LYS A 270 2.94 5.48 -14.02
N PRO A 271 4.14 6.03 -14.29
CA PRO A 271 4.24 7.23 -15.08
C PRO A 271 3.73 6.96 -16.49
N GLY A 272 3.31 8.03 -17.16
CA GLY A 272 3.07 7.98 -18.60
C GLY A 272 4.34 7.57 -19.36
N ARG A 273 4.17 7.12 -20.59
CA ARG A 273 5.30 6.95 -21.52
C ARG A 273 5.50 8.27 -22.28
N PRO A 274 6.75 8.63 -22.63
CA PRO A 274 6.99 9.73 -23.54
C PRO A 274 6.23 9.49 -24.86
N MET A 275 5.43 10.46 -25.28
CA MET A 275 4.77 10.45 -26.58
C MET A 275 5.69 11.00 -27.68
N SER A 276 6.66 11.82 -27.29
CA SER A 276 7.61 12.43 -28.22
C SER A 276 8.93 12.73 -27.55
N TRP A 277 9.99 12.69 -28.35
CA TRP A 277 11.36 12.97 -27.96
C TRP A 277 11.91 14.12 -28.79
N GLY A 278 12.46 15.13 -28.11
CA GLY A 278 13.03 16.32 -28.73
C GLY A 278 14.53 16.43 -28.55
N LEU A 279 15.16 17.22 -29.40
CA LEU A 279 16.56 17.61 -29.29
C LEU A 279 16.66 19.13 -29.21
N ILE A 280 17.29 19.61 -28.14
CA ILE A 280 17.69 21.00 -27.96
C ILE A 280 19.22 21.02 -27.82
N ALA A 281 19.89 21.78 -28.68
CA ALA A 281 21.33 22.01 -28.55
C ALA A 281 21.59 23.05 -27.45
N ALA A 282 21.94 22.57 -26.26
CA ALA A 282 22.21 23.40 -25.09
C ALA A 282 23.41 22.86 -24.31
N ARG A 283 24.05 23.74 -23.52
CA ARG A 283 25.25 23.37 -22.74
C ARG A 283 24.94 22.47 -21.55
N ASP A 284 23.77 22.69 -20.93
CA ASP A 284 23.31 21.98 -19.76
C ASP A 284 21.77 21.84 -19.75
N GLY A 285 21.26 21.12 -18.76
CA GLY A 285 19.84 20.92 -18.55
C GLY A 285 19.08 22.20 -18.21
N SER A 286 19.69 23.16 -17.51
CA SER A 286 19.03 24.42 -17.18
C SER A 286 18.78 25.30 -18.41
N GLU A 287 19.74 25.34 -19.34
CA GLU A 287 19.59 25.98 -20.64
C GLU A 287 18.59 25.23 -21.52
N THR A 288 18.61 23.89 -21.49
CA THR A 288 17.59 23.06 -22.13
C THR A 288 16.18 23.39 -21.62
N SER A 289 15.99 23.50 -20.30
CA SER A 289 14.72 23.84 -19.67
C SER A 289 14.19 25.21 -20.11
N ARG A 290 15.07 26.23 -20.16
CA ARG A 290 14.69 27.58 -20.62
C ARG A 290 14.27 27.60 -22.09
N GLN A 291 15.04 26.94 -22.95
CA GLN A 291 14.72 26.89 -24.37
C GLN A 291 13.44 26.10 -24.64
N LEU A 292 13.25 24.97 -23.96
CA LEU A 292 12.01 24.18 -24.04
C LEU A 292 10.80 24.99 -23.59
N ALA A 293 10.91 25.65 -22.43
CA ALA A 293 9.87 26.53 -21.89
C ALA A 293 9.46 27.61 -22.89
N HIS A 294 10.43 28.27 -23.52
CA HIS A 294 10.19 29.28 -24.54
C HIS A 294 9.47 28.71 -25.77
N ILE A 295 9.97 27.58 -26.32
CA ILE A 295 9.36 26.94 -27.49
C ILE A 295 7.89 26.57 -27.23
N LEU A 296 7.60 25.98 -26.07
CA LEU A 296 6.25 25.57 -25.70
C LEU A 296 5.35 26.77 -25.44
N SER A 297 5.83 27.80 -24.74
CA SER A 297 5.07 29.03 -24.49
C SER A 297 4.76 29.81 -25.78
N ASP A 298 5.72 29.95 -26.70
CA ASP A 298 5.50 30.62 -27.99
C ASP A 298 4.43 29.91 -28.82
N ALA A 299 4.39 28.58 -28.73
CA ALA A 299 3.40 27.74 -29.41
C ALA A 299 2.05 27.68 -28.67
N GLY A 300 1.88 28.40 -27.55
CA GLY A 300 0.66 28.40 -26.75
C GLY A 300 0.36 27.04 -26.08
N VAL A 301 1.37 26.20 -25.89
CA VAL A 301 1.23 24.87 -25.28
C VAL A 301 1.33 25.02 -23.76
N SER A 302 0.29 24.60 -23.04
CA SER A 302 0.36 24.47 -21.58
C SER A 302 1.23 23.27 -21.21
N TYR A 303 2.22 23.51 -20.35
CA TYR A 303 3.18 22.49 -19.92
C TYR A 303 3.56 22.63 -18.44
N ALA A 304 4.22 21.61 -17.91
CA ALA A 304 4.97 21.67 -16.66
C ALA A 304 6.23 20.81 -16.77
N LEU A 305 7.39 21.36 -16.40
CA LEU A 305 8.63 20.59 -16.31
C LEU A 305 8.57 19.64 -15.12
N THR A 306 9.06 18.41 -15.28
CA THR A 306 9.12 17.38 -14.24
C THR A 306 10.52 16.74 -14.18
N GLY A 307 10.67 15.69 -13.38
CA GLY A 307 11.91 14.92 -13.28
C GLY A 307 13.06 15.75 -12.74
N LEU A 308 14.26 15.56 -13.30
CA LEU A 308 15.48 16.20 -12.82
C LEU A 308 15.43 17.74 -12.94
N ALA A 309 14.82 18.26 -13.99
CA ALA A 309 14.67 19.70 -14.19
C ALA A 309 13.80 20.35 -13.10
N SER A 310 12.75 19.66 -12.67
CA SER A 310 11.93 20.09 -11.55
C SER A 310 12.61 19.87 -10.19
N ALA A 311 13.35 18.77 -10.03
CA ALA A 311 14.10 18.49 -8.80
C ALA A 311 15.15 19.58 -8.51
N ALA A 312 15.85 20.04 -9.54
CA ALA A 312 16.83 21.12 -9.45
C ALA A 312 16.22 22.50 -9.13
N HIS A 313 14.89 22.64 -9.23
CA HIS A 313 14.20 23.84 -8.76
C HIS A 313 13.92 23.79 -7.25
N TYR A 314 13.50 22.62 -6.74
CA TYR A 314 13.15 22.45 -5.32
C TYR A 314 14.37 22.17 -4.42
N THR A 315 15.47 21.71 -4.99
CA THR A 315 16.65 21.24 -4.26
C THR A 315 17.93 21.68 -4.95
N ASP A 316 19.05 21.69 -4.21
CA ASP A 316 20.40 21.94 -4.75
C ASP A 316 20.95 20.71 -5.51
N PHE A 317 20.11 20.04 -6.29
CA PHE A 317 20.50 18.87 -7.07
C PHE A 317 21.43 19.25 -8.23
N GLY A 318 22.44 18.40 -8.48
CA GLY A 318 23.51 18.63 -9.43
C GLY A 318 23.07 18.70 -10.91
N SER A 319 24.05 18.82 -11.80
CA SER A 319 23.81 18.96 -13.25
C SER A 319 23.01 17.77 -13.83
N PHE A 320 22.05 18.10 -14.69
CA PHE A 320 21.26 17.15 -15.48
C PHE A 320 21.36 17.53 -16.97
N ARG A 321 21.11 16.56 -17.86
CA ARG A 321 21.07 16.81 -19.32
C ARG A 321 19.68 16.59 -19.91
N ARG A 322 18.98 15.54 -19.49
CA ARG A 322 17.63 15.27 -19.95
C ARG A 322 16.62 16.17 -19.23
N VAL A 323 15.67 16.71 -19.99
CA VAL A 323 14.54 17.50 -19.49
C VAL A 323 13.24 16.82 -19.85
N ASP A 324 12.43 16.52 -18.84
CA ASP A 324 11.14 15.89 -18.98
C ASP A 324 10.04 16.94 -18.77
N ALA A 325 8.99 16.91 -19.60
CA ALA A 325 7.87 17.84 -19.48
C ALA A 325 6.54 17.15 -19.77
N TYR A 326 5.54 17.48 -18.96
CA TYR A 326 4.15 17.18 -19.26
C TYR A 326 3.54 18.27 -20.14
N LEU A 327 2.72 17.85 -21.09
CA LEU A 327 1.92 18.71 -21.96
C LEU A 327 0.45 18.44 -21.69
N ALA A 328 -0.36 19.51 -21.61
CA ALA A 328 -1.82 19.36 -21.46
C ALA A 328 -2.49 18.82 -22.73
N LYS A 329 -1.83 18.99 -23.89
CA LYS A 329 -2.32 18.59 -25.22
C LYS A 329 -1.14 18.08 -26.06
N PRO A 330 -1.40 17.30 -27.13
CA PRO A 330 -0.37 16.90 -28.07
C PRO A 330 0.42 18.10 -28.62
N LEU A 331 1.70 17.88 -28.89
CA LEU A 331 2.60 18.90 -29.38
C LEU A 331 2.20 19.36 -30.80
N PRO A 332 1.97 20.67 -31.03
CA PRO A 332 1.70 21.20 -32.36
C PRO A 332 2.91 21.01 -33.30
N GLU A 333 2.64 20.85 -34.59
CA GLU A 333 3.68 20.59 -35.60
C GLU A 333 4.77 21.68 -35.64
N SER A 334 4.38 22.95 -35.45
CA SER A 334 5.32 24.07 -35.38
C SER A 334 6.33 23.95 -34.24
N ALA A 335 5.90 23.49 -33.07
CA ALA A 335 6.77 23.22 -31.93
C ALA A 335 7.57 21.93 -32.11
N ALA A 336 6.96 20.90 -32.72
CA ALA A 336 7.63 19.65 -33.05
C ALA A 336 8.82 19.87 -33.99
N ALA A 337 8.66 20.70 -35.03
CA ALA A 337 9.75 21.05 -35.94
C ALA A 337 10.92 21.75 -35.22
N ARG A 338 10.62 22.73 -34.35
CA ARG A 338 11.64 23.44 -33.54
C ARG A 338 12.40 22.49 -32.59
N LEU A 339 11.71 21.50 -32.02
CA LEU A 339 12.31 20.49 -31.14
C LEU A 339 12.95 19.32 -31.91
N ARG A 340 12.89 19.32 -33.25
CA ARG A 340 13.28 18.18 -34.10
C ARG A 340 12.63 16.89 -33.62
N ALA A 341 11.38 16.99 -33.17
CA ALA A 341 10.71 15.96 -32.39
C ALA A 341 10.52 14.66 -33.18
N GLY A 342 10.60 13.53 -32.50
CA GLY A 342 10.40 12.19 -33.07
C GLY A 342 9.86 11.21 -32.04
N THR A 343 9.71 9.95 -32.44
CA THR A 343 9.22 8.86 -31.59
C THR A 343 10.35 8.07 -30.90
N GLU A 344 11.59 8.28 -31.32
CA GLU A 344 12.77 7.58 -30.79
C GLU A 344 13.56 8.42 -29.79
N GLU A 345 13.99 7.80 -28.69
CA GLU A 345 14.80 8.42 -27.64
C GLU A 345 16.25 8.71 -28.04
N ARG A 346 16.81 7.93 -28.97
CA ARG A 346 18.26 7.90 -29.20
C ARG A 346 18.80 9.29 -29.58
N GLY A 347 19.74 9.80 -28.78
CA GLY A 347 20.37 11.10 -28.99
C GLY A 347 19.47 12.30 -28.66
N ARG A 348 18.36 12.10 -27.95
CA ARG A 348 17.40 13.13 -27.55
C ARG A 348 17.62 13.51 -26.08
N ASN A 349 17.39 14.78 -25.76
CA ASN A 349 17.54 15.32 -24.40
C ASN A 349 16.24 15.95 -23.87
N VAL A 350 15.14 15.84 -24.62
CA VAL A 350 13.82 16.26 -24.18
C VAL A 350 12.86 15.08 -24.30
N ALA A 351 12.12 14.79 -23.23
CA ALA A 351 11.05 13.80 -23.23
C ALA A 351 9.71 14.48 -22.92
N LEU A 352 8.72 14.25 -23.76
CA LEU A 352 7.41 14.89 -23.68
C LEU A 352 6.32 13.87 -23.38
N TYR A 353 5.56 14.13 -22.32
CA TYR A 353 4.49 13.27 -21.82
C TYR A 353 3.16 14.00 -21.97
N LEU A 354 2.08 13.28 -22.24
CA LEU A 354 0.75 13.86 -22.11
C LEU A 354 0.32 13.78 -20.65
N ASP A 355 -0.14 14.90 -20.09
CA ASP A 355 -0.61 14.95 -18.71
C ASP A 355 -1.89 14.10 -18.54
N PRO A 356 -1.90 13.10 -17.63
CA PRO A 356 -3.12 12.37 -17.29
C PRO A 356 -4.12 13.19 -16.45
N GLY A 357 -3.83 14.46 -16.18
CA GLY A 357 -4.69 15.42 -15.47
C GLY A 357 -4.19 15.81 -14.08
N ASN A 358 -2.97 15.42 -13.70
CA ASN A 358 -2.38 15.76 -12.40
C ASN A 358 -1.56 17.06 -12.49
N THR A 359 -1.09 17.45 -13.67
CA THR A 359 -0.11 18.55 -13.77
C THR A 359 -0.69 19.92 -13.55
N SER A 360 -2.01 20.11 -13.52
CA SER A 360 -2.61 21.39 -13.12
C SER A 360 -2.63 21.63 -11.61
N ILE A 361 -2.33 20.60 -10.81
CA ILE A 361 -2.41 20.65 -9.35
C ILE A 361 -1.02 20.96 -8.78
N GLY A 362 -0.94 22.03 -7.98
CA GLY A 362 0.30 22.39 -7.27
C GLY A 362 1.46 22.82 -8.18
N VAL A 363 1.16 23.34 -9.37
CA VAL A 363 2.18 23.92 -10.27
C VAL A 363 2.80 25.14 -9.64
N THR A 364 4.13 25.21 -9.70
CA THR A 364 4.88 26.41 -9.38
C THR A 364 5.26 27.14 -10.67
N LYS A 365 5.17 28.46 -10.67
CA LYS A 365 5.64 29.30 -11.77
C LYS A 365 6.86 30.10 -11.30
N GLU A 366 8.04 29.78 -11.82
CA GLU A 366 9.27 30.53 -11.54
C GLU A 366 9.87 31.06 -12.83
N LYS A 367 10.21 32.35 -12.89
CA LYS A 367 10.87 32.98 -14.07
C LYS A 367 10.16 32.65 -15.39
N ARG A 368 8.83 32.56 -15.36
CA ARG A 368 7.92 32.19 -16.48
C ARG A 368 7.99 30.73 -16.93
N ILE A 369 8.70 29.87 -16.20
CA ILE A 369 8.72 28.42 -16.41
C ILE A 369 7.70 27.79 -15.46
N TYR A 370 6.90 26.87 -15.99
CA TYR A 370 5.94 26.09 -15.22
C TYR A 370 6.59 24.79 -14.77
N ILE A 371 6.50 24.50 -13.48
CA ILE A 371 7.20 23.40 -12.80
C ILE A 371 6.16 22.54 -12.09
N ALA A 372 6.22 21.22 -12.32
CA ALA A 372 5.32 20.26 -11.68
C ALA A 372 5.51 20.28 -10.17
N SER A 373 4.46 19.98 -9.41
CA SER A 373 4.56 19.96 -7.94
C SER A 373 5.70 19.08 -7.43
N ALA A 374 6.22 19.39 -6.24
CA ALA A 374 7.23 18.56 -5.58
C ALA A 374 6.81 17.09 -5.42
N VAL A 375 5.52 16.82 -5.19
CA VAL A 375 4.96 15.46 -5.07
C VAL A 375 5.09 14.67 -6.38
N LEU A 376 4.60 15.24 -7.49
CA LEU A 376 4.74 14.61 -8.82
C LEU A 376 6.21 14.46 -9.22
N THR A 377 7.02 15.48 -8.93
CA THR A 377 8.46 15.45 -9.20
C THR A 377 9.13 14.25 -8.53
N TYR A 378 8.85 14.01 -7.24
CA TYR A 378 9.35 12.84 -6.52
C TYR A 378 8.88 11.51 -7.14
N LEU A 379 7.60 11.42 -7.52
CA LEU A 379 7.04 10.21 -8.13
C LEU A 379 7.68 9.91 -9.50
N ASP A 380 7.87 10.92 -10.34
CA ASP A 380 8.47 10.78 -11.67
C ASP A 380 9.93 10.36 -11.63
N LEU A 381 10.70 10.86 -10.65
CA LEU A 381 12.12 10.52 -10.51
C LEU A 381 12.35 9.01 -10.31
N SER A 382 11.39 8.28 -9.73
CA SER A 382 11.52 6.82 -9.56
C SER A 382 11.57 6.03 -10.87
N HIS A 383 11.33 6.68 -12.02
CA HIS A 383 11.27 6.05 -13.34
C HIS A 383 12.21 6.68 -14.37
N ILE A 384 13.03 7.66 -13.97
CA ILE A 384 14.05 8.26 -14.83
C ILE A 384 15.37 7.53 -14.57
N PRO A 385 16.12 7.06 -15.58
CA PRO A 385 17.34 6.29 -15.36
C PRO A 385 18.58 7.13 -14.94
N GLU A 386 18.60 8.43 -15.22
CA GLU A 386 19.77 9.30 -15.01
C GLU A 386 19.80 9.91 -13.59
N ARG A 387 20.72 9.47 -12.71
CA ARG A 387 21.00 10.05 -11.37
C ARG A 387 19.76 10.35 -10.51
N SER A 388 18.65 9.68 -10.79
CA SER A 388 17.33 10.02 -10.28
C SER A 388 17.12 9.57 -8.85
N VAL A 389 17.89 8.59 -8.38
CA VAL A 389 17.84 8.09 -7.00
C VAL A 389 18.27 9.17 -6.02
N GLU A 390 19.42 9.83 -6.28
CA GLU A 390 19.91 10.94 -5.46
C GLU A 390 18.93 12.12 -5.48
N ALA A 391 18.40 12.47 -6.66
CA ALA A 391 17.36 13.49 -6.79
C ALA A 391 16.09 13.11 -6.01
N ALA A 392 15.64 11.85 -6.08
CA ALA A 392 14.45 11.37 -5.38
C ALA A 392 14.64 11.43 -3.87
N GLU A 393 15.83 11.08 -3.36
CA GLU A 393 16.17 11.20 -1.94
C GLU A 393 16.23 12.65 -1.46
N ALA A 394 16.77 13.56 -2.27
CA ALA A 394 16.76 14.99 -1.99
C ALA A 394 15.32 15.53 -1.96
N MET A 395 14.50 15.18 -2.96
CA MET A 395 13.08 15.53 -3.02
C MET A 395 12.28 14.97 -1.85
N ARG A 396 12.57 13.74 -1.43
CA ARG A 396 11.96 13.11 -0.25
C ARG A 396 12.23 13.93 1.01
N ARG A 397 13.50 14.31 1.24
CA ARG A 397 13.89 15.16 2.37
C ARG A 397 13.21 16.53 2.31
N TYR A 398 13.13 17.14 1.12
CA TYR A 398 12.42 18.39 0.91
C TYR A 398 10.94 18.28 1.28
N LEU A 399 10.22 17.26 0.79
CA LEU A 399 8.81 17.03 1.11
C LEU A 399 8.59 16.84 2.61
N GLU A 400 9.40 15.99 3.26
CA GLU A 400 9.32 15.78 4.71
C GLU A 400 9.55 17.06 5.50
N GLN A 401 10.47 17.93 5.09
CA GLN A 401 10.70 19.23 5.72
C GLN A 401 9.51 20.18 5.54
N GLN A 402 8.89 20.21 4.37
CA GLN A 402 7.69 21.03 4.13
C GLN A 402 6.47 20.52 4.90
N TRP A 403 6.44 19.24 5.26
CA TRP A 403 5.34 18.60 5.98
C TRP A 403 5.51 18.60 7.49
N LYS A 404 6.72 18.80 8.01
CA LYS A 404 6.99 19.17 9.43
C LYS A 404 6.47 20.56 9.71
#